data_AF-A0A7Y2SKI8-F1
#
_entry.id   AF-A0A7Y2SKI8-F1
#
_cell.length_a   1.000
_cell.length_b   1.000
_cell.length_c   1.000
_cell.angle_alpha   90.00
_cell.angle_beta   90.00
_cell.angle_gamma   90.00
#
_symmetry.space_group_name_H-M   'P 1'
#
loop_
_entity.id
_entity.type
_entity.pdbx_description
1 polymer ?
#
loop_
_entity_poly.entity_id
_entity_poly.type
_entity_poly.pdbx_seq_one_letter_code
_entity_poly.pdbx_strand_id
1 'polypeptide(L)'
;MSADLSDCSSATTALLIAHWRAAPAWQKLSYINELNESLKLLALSDLRRHHPTESDAQLQRRLATRWLGADLADRVYGSIGEDSDAAH
;
A
#
# COMPACT_ATOMS: atom_id res chain seq x y z
N MET A 1 6.67 21.60 -22.48
CA MET A 1 7.20 20.63 -21.51
C MET A 1 6.34 19.39 -21.61
N SER A 2 6.77 18.41 -22.41
CA SER A 2 6.00 17.18 -22.59
C SER A 2 6.08 16.38 -21.30
N ALA A 3 4.92 16.12 -20.70
CA ALA A 3 4.79 15.30 -19.51
C ALA A 3 4.97 13.82 -19.87
N ASP A 4 6.22 13.40 -20.08
CA ASP A 4 6.63 12.02 -19.82
C ASP A 4 6.63 11.83 -18.29
N LEU A 5 5.44 11.72 -17.71
CA LEU A 5 5.21 11.39 -16.29
C LEU A 5 5.20 9.87 -16.07
N SER A 6 5.63 9.08 -17.05
CA SER A 6 5.64 7.63 -16.99
C SER A 6 7.06 7.13 -17.14
N ASP A 7 7.55 6.38 -16.15
CA ASP A 7 8.81 5.62 -16.23
C ASP A 7 8.77 4.51 -17.32
N CYS A 8 7.70 4.44 -18.11
CA CYS A 8 7.51 3.50 -19.21
C CYS A 8 7.47 4.23 -20.56
N SER A 9 8.21 3.69 -21.53
CA SER A 9 8.09 4.09 -22.93
C SER A 9 6.66 3.86 -23.47
N SER A 10 6.27 4.63 -24.49
CA SER A 10 4.96 4.48 -25.14
C SER A 10 4.72 3.07 -25.70
N ALA A 11 5.77 2.41 -26.22
CA ALA A 11 5.71 1.03 -26.70
C ALA A 11 5.43 0.04 -25.55
N THR A 12 6.09 0.22 -24.41
CA THR A 12 5.87 -0.62 -23.21
C THR A 12 4.44 -0.47 -22.70
N THR A 13 3.95 0.77 -22.61
CA THR A 13 2.57 1.06 -22.17
C THR A 13 1.53 0.41 -23.08
N ALA A 14 1.72 0.46 -24.40
CA ALA A 14 0.83 -0.20 -25.36
C ALA A 14 0.80 -1.73 -25.16
N LEU A 15 1.97 -2.35 -24.95
CA LEU A 15 2.08 -3.78 -24.67
C LEU A 15 1.38 -4.17 -23.37
N LEU A 16 1.59 -3.40 -22.29
CA LEU A 16 0.96 -3.63 -20.99
C LEU A 16 -0.57 -3.53 -21.08
N ILE A 17 -1.10 -2.53 -21.80
CA ILE A 17 -2.54 -2.37 -21.99
C ILE A 17 -3.13 -3.54 -22.78
N ALA A 18 -2.47 -3.96 -23.86
CA ALA A 18 -2.92 -5.10 -24.67
C ALA A 18 -2.95 -6.38 -23.83
N HIS A 19 -1.89 -6.64 -23.06
CA HIS A 19 -1.81 -7.78 -22.15
C HIS A 19 -2.90 -7.74 -21.09
N TRP A 20 -3.09 -6.59 -20.43
CA TRP A 20 -4.14 -6.41 -19.42
C TRP A 20 -5.53 -6.66 -19.99
N ARG A 21 -5.85 -6.14 -21.18
CA ARG A 21 -7.18 -6.34 -21.80
C ARG A 21 -7.44 -7.82 -22.09
N ALA A 22 -6.43 -8.54 -22.57
CA ALA A 22 -6.53 -9.96 -22.89
C ALA A 22 -6.61 -10.88 -21.65
N ALA A 23 -6.12 -10.43 -20.49
CA ALA A 23 -6.10 -11.26 -19.29
C ALA A 23 -7.52 -11.60 -18.78
N PRO A 24 -7.77 -12.87 -18.40
CA PRO A 24 -8.97 -13.26 -17.67
C PRO A 24 -9.14 -12.49 -16.36
N ALA A 25 -10.39 -12.38 -15.87
CA ALA A 25 -10.70 -11.63 -14.65
C ALA A 25 -9.92 -12.12 -13.42
N TRP A 26 -9.79 -13.45 -13.23
CA TRP A 26 -9.05 -14.02 -12.09
C TRP A 26 -7.56 -13.65 -12.12
N GLN A 27 -6.96 -13.56 -13.30
CA GLN A 27 -5.56 -13.23 -13.48
C GLN A 27 -5.30 -11.74 -13.19
N LYS A 28 -6.22 -10.87 -13.64
CA LYS A 28 -6.22 -9.45 -13.26
C LYS A 28 -6.28 -9.25 -11.75
N LEU A 29 -7.13 -10.00 -11.06
CA LEU A 29 -7.22 -9.96 -9.60
C LEU A 29 -5.92 -10.42 -8.94
N SER A 30 -5.27 -11.46 -9.47
CA SER A 30 -3.95 -11.88 -8.99
C SER A 30 -2.91 -10.77 -9.10
N TYR A 31 -2.86 -10.08 -10.25
CA TYR A 31 -1.94 -8.95 -10.44
C TYR A 31 -2.24 -7.77 -9.51
N ILE A 32 -3.52 -7.44 -9.31
CA ILE A 32 -3.92 -6.39 -8.36
C ILE A 32 -3.53 -6.78 -6.94
N ASN A 33 -3.65 -8.05 -6.56
CA ASN A 33 -3.25 -8.52 -5.24
C ASN A 33 -1.73 -8.35 -5.03
N GLU A 34 -0.92 -8.79 -5.99
CA GLU A 34 0.53 -8.62 -5.94
C GLU A 34 0.96 -7.15 -5.89
N LEU A 35 0.29 -6.29 -6.67
CA LEU A 35 0.50 -4.85 -6.65
C LEU A 35 0.15 -4.27 -5.27
N ASN A 36 -0.97 -4.67 -4.67
CA ASN A 36 -1.37 -4.20 -3.34
C ASN A 36 -0.34 -4.58 -2.27
N GLU A 37 0.19 -5.80 -2.28
CA GLU A 37 1.24 -6.21 -1.35
C GLU A 37 2.52 -5.37 -1.52
N SER A 38 2.93 -5.13 -2.78
CA SER A 38 4.08 -4.28 -3.08
C SER A 38 3.89 -2.85 -2.56
N LEU A 39 2.70 -2.28 -2.77
CA LEU A 39 2.37 -0.93 -2.30
C LEU A 39 2.37 -0.84 -0.76
N LYS A 40 1.86 -1.87 -0.06
CA LYS A 40 1.92 -1.93 1.41
C LYS A 40 3.35 -1.97 1.92
N LEU A 41 4.24 -2.74 1.28
CA LEU A 41 5.66 -2.81 1.64
C LEU A 41 6.37 -1.46 1.47
N LEU A 42 6.09 -0.76 0.38
CA LEU A 42 6.63 0.59 0.13
C LEU A 42 6.12 1.58 1.19
N ALA A 43 4.82 1.57 1.47
CA ALA A 43 4.22 2.44 2.49
C ALA A 43 4.75 2.15 3.90
N LEU A 44 4.99 0.87 4.24
CA LEU A 44 5.59 0.50 5.51
C LEU A 44 7.06 0.97 5.62
N SER A 45 7.81 0.88 4.52
CA SER A 45 9.19 1.38 4.47
C SER A 45 9.25 2.89 4.65
N ASP A 46 8.31 3.62 4.05
CA ASP A 46 8.12 5.06 4.26
C ASP A 46 7.79 5.38 5.72
N LEU A 47 6.85 4.64 6.33
CA LEU A 47 6.49 4.80 7.73
C LEU A 47 7.67 4.57 8.68
N ARG A 48 8.47 3.51 8.46
CA ARG A 48 9.68 3.24 9.26
C ARG A 48 10.69 4.39 9.18
N ARG A 49 10.80 5.03 8.02
CA ARG A 49 11.70 6.18 7.82
C ARG A 49 11.21 7.43 8.56
N HIS A 50 9.90 7.66 8.60
CA HIS A 50 9.31 8.85 9.23
C HIS A 50 9.04 8.68 10.74
N HIS A 51 8.87 7.44 11.21
CA HIS A 51 8.57 7.09 12.60
C HIS A 51 9.56 6.03 13.13
N PRO A 52 10.86 6.34 13.21
CA PRO A 52 11.89 5.34 13.54
C PRO A 52 11.80 4.79 14.98
N THR A 53 11.08 5.47 15.87
CA THR A 53 10.92 5.08 17.29
C THR A 53 9.65 4.29 17.55
N GLU A 54 8.77 4.13 16.57
CA GLU A 54 7.53 3.38 16.72
C GLU A 54 7.77 1.88 16.59
N SER A 55 7.06 1.11 17.40
CA SER A 55 7.03 -0.36 17.31
C SER A 55 6.38 -0.83 16.00
N ASP A 56 6.67 -2.06 15.58
CA ASP A 56 6.03 -2.65 14.40
C ASP A 56 4.49 -2.66 14.50
N ALA A 57 3.93 -2.82 15.70
CA ALA A 57 2.48 -2.77 15.91
C ALA A 57 1.89 -1.38 15.63
N GLN A 58 2.56 -0.32 16.08
CA GLN A 58 2.16 1.07 15.79
C GLN A 58 2.30 1.39 14.30
N LEU A 59 3.36 0.92 13.66
CA LEU A 59 3.57 1.09 12.22
C LEU A 59 2.50 0.34 11.40
N GLN A 60 2.16 -0.89 11.78
CA GLN A 60 1.06 -1.65 11.17
C GLN A 60 -0.28 -0.95 11.35
N ARG A 61 -0.54 -0.40 12.54
CA ARG A 61 -1.75 0.37 12.82
C ARG A 61 -1.84 1.62 11.95
N ARG A 62 -0.73 2.36 11.77
CA ARG A 62 -0.67 3.52 10.85
C ARG A 62 -0.87 3.12 9.40
N LEU A 63 -0.29 2.00 8.97
CA LEU A 63 -0.52 1.45 7.64
C LEU A 63 -2.00 1.12 7.43
N ALA A 64 -2.65 0.50 8.43
CA ALA A 64 -4.08 0.21 8.39
C ALA A 64 -4.92 1.50 8.24
N THR A 65 -4.60 2.59 8.96
CA THR A 65 -5.29 3.88 8.73
C THR A 65 -5.14 4.36 7.30
N ARG A 66 -3.94 4.26 6.70
CA ARG A 66 -3.70 4.69 5.31
C ARG A 66 -4.46 3.83 4.29
N TRP A 67 -4.58 2.53 4.52
CA TRP A 67 -5.16 1.58 3.56
C TRP A 67 -6.68 1.42 3.69
N LEU A 68 -7.19 1.36 4.92
CA LEU A 68 -8.59 1.06 5.23
C LEU A 68 -9.40 2.32 5.55
N GLY A 69 -8.73 3.43 5.84
CA GLY A 69 -9.33 4.60 6.48
C GLY A 69 -9.34 4.47 8.01
N ALA A 70 -9.49 5.60 8.70
CA ALA A 70 -9.45 5.65 10.16
C ALA A 70 -10.52 4.76 10.81
N ASP A 71 -11.79 4.93 10.41
CA ASP A 71 -12.93 4.23 11.00
C ASP A 71 -12.79 2.71 10.99
N LEU A 72 -12.37 2.13 9.85
CA LEU A 72 -12.23 0.68 9.73
C LEU A 72 -10.97 0.20 10.46
N ALA A 73 -9.90 1.00 10.41
CA ALA A 73 -8.67 0.65 11.10
C ALA A 73 -8.83 0.70 12.62
N ASP A 74 -9.62 1.64 13.18
CA ASP A 74 -9.94 1.69 14.61
C ASP A 74 -10.72 0.45 15.06
N ARG A 75 -11.68 0.01 14.25
CA ARG A 75 -12.51 -1.16 14.58
C ARG A 75 -11.72 -2.47 14.59
N VAL A 76 -10.71 -2.60 13.73
CA VAL A 76 -9.95 -3.85 13.55
C VAL A 76 -8.67 -3.86 14.38
N TYR A 77 -8.02 -2.71 14.55
CA TYR A 77 -6.69 -2.59 15.15
C TYR A 77 -6.64 -1.70 16.42
N GLY A 78 -7.77 -1.15 16.89
CA GLY A 78 -7.83 -0.25 18.05
C GLY A 78 -7.42 1.19 17.71
N SER A 79 -7.44 2.14 18.65
CA SER A 79 -7.04 3.53 18.36
C SER A 79 -5.52 3.75 18.44
N ILE A 80 -4.99 4.73 17.69
CA ILE A 80 -3.60 5.21 17.85
C ILE A 80 -3.54 6.02 19.15
N GLY A 81 -3.30 5.34 20.27
CA GLY A 81 -3.07 6.01 21.56
C GLY A 81 -3.47 5.22 22.80
N GLU A 82 -4.33 4.22 22.71
CA GLU A 82 -4.87 3.58 23.92
C GLU A 82 -4.03 2.39 24.44
N ASP A 83 -3.28 1.70 23.59
CA ASP A 83 -2.54 0.47 24.00
C ASP A 83 -1.01 0.61 24.03
N SER A 84 -0.45 1.78 23.72
CA SER A 84 1.01 1.97 23.73
C SER A 84 1.61 2.23 25.13
N ASP A 85 0.77 2.46 26.14
CA ASP A 85 1.20 2.74 27.52
C ASP A 85 1.03 1.53 28.46
N ALA A 86 0.48 0.41 27.96
CA ALA A 86 0.26 -0.81 28.75
C ALA A 86 1.41 -1.84 28.69
N ALA A 87 2.52 -1.50 28.02
CA ALA A 87 3.73 -2.31 27.98
C ALA A 87 4.95 -1.47 28.40
N HIS A 88 5.01 -1.15 29.69
CA HIS A 88 6.23 -0.83 30.42
C HIS A 88 6.69 -2.09 31.16
#